data_AF-A0A536K7H7-F1
#
_entry.id   AF-A0A536K7H7-F1
#
_cell.length_a   1.000
_cell.length_b   1.000
_cell.length_c   1.000
_cell.angle_alpha   90.00
_cell.angle_beta   90.00
_cell.angle_gamma   90.00
#
_symmetry.space_group_name_H-M   'P 1'
#
loop_
_entity.id
_entity.type
_entity.pdbx_description
1 polymer ?
#
loop_
_entity_poly.entity_id
_entity_poly.type
_entity_poly.pdbx_seq_one_letter_code
_entity_poly.pdbx_strand_id
1 'polypeptide(L)' 'MLERRRRGESGQGLVEFALILIMVSIVAIFILISMGSQLNTMFSDIVAVLPPH' A
#
# COMPACT_ATOMS: atom_id res chain seq x y z
N MET A 1 41.11 -19.44 -25.68
CA MET A 1 40.72 -18.44 -24.66
C MET A 1 39.22 -18.22 -24.76
N LEU A 2 38.43 -18.76 -23.84
CA LEU A 2 36.98 -18.50 -23.73
C LEU A 2 36.70 -18.06 -22.30
N GLU A 3 36.91 -16.77 -22.02
CA GLU A 3 36.57 -16.19 -20.74
C GLU A 3 35.04 -16.06 -20.64
N ARG A 4 34.43 -16.99 -19.90
CA ARG A 4 33.04 -16.89 -19.48
C ARG A 4 32.90 -15.74 -18.49
N ARG A 5 32.48 -14.57 -18.97
CA ARG A 5 31.89 -13.50 -18.14
C ARG A 5 30.54 -13.97 -17.60
N ARG A 6 30.54 -14.85 -16.59
CA ARG A 6 29.36 -14.98 -15.71
C ARG A 6 29.36 -13.76 -14.80
N ARG A 7 28.64 -12.71 -15.20
CA ARG A 7 28.20 -11.67 -14.29
C ARG A 7 27.32 -12.37 -13.24
N GLY A 8 27.81 -12.45 -12.00
CA GLY A 8 26.99 -12.84 -10.87
C GLY A 8 26.06 -11.69 -10.51
N GLU A 9 24.95 -11.55 -11.23
CA GLU A 9 23.84 -10.64 -10.87
C GLU A 9 22.91 -11.34 -9.86
N SER A 10 23.51 -11.87 -8.79
CA SER A 10 22.81 -12.63 -7.76
C SER A 10 22.87 -11.85 -6.45
N GLY A 11 21.93 -10.93 -6.24
CA GLY A 11 21.66 -10.41 -4.89
C GLY A 11 21.32 -8.93 -4.78
N GLN A 12 21.62 -8.10 -5.78
CA GLN A 12 21.37 -6.66 -5.71
C GLN A 12 19.98 -6.28 -6.23
N GLY A 13 18.95 -6.89 -5.66
CA GLY A 13 17.55 -6.51 -5.91
C GLY A 13 16.73 -6.39 -4.62
N LEU A 14 17.21 -6.97 -3.50
CA LEU A 14 16.44 -7.06 -2.25
C LEU A 14 16.18 -5.67 -1.64
N VAL A 15 17.17 -4.78 -1.69
CA VAL A 15 17.02 -3.39 -1.23
C VAL A 15 16.04 -2.61 -2.13
N GLU A 16 16.07 -2.85 -3.43
CA GLU A 16 15.17 -2.18 -4.39
C GLU A 16 13.72 -2.60 -4.17
N PHE A 17 13.48 -3.91 -3.95
CA PHE A 17 12.15 -4.40 -3.56
C PHE A 17 11.71 -3.84 -2.21
N ALA A 18 12.60 -3.74 -1.22
CA ALA A 18 12.26 -3.16 0.09
C ALA A 18 11.83 -1.68 -0.03
N LEU A 19 12.52 -0.89 -0.85
CA LEU A 19 12.17 0.52 -1.08
C LEU A 19 10.81 0.66 -1.78
N ILE A 20 10.53 -0.17 -2.79
CA ILE A 20 9.21 -0.20 -3.45
C ILE A 20 8.11 -0.62 -2.47
N LEU A 21 8.36 -1.65 -1.65
CA LEU A 21 7.40 -2.12 -0.65
C LEU A 21 7.06 -1.03 0.36
N ILE A 22 8.05 -0.29 0.87
CA ILE A 22 7.81 0.85 1.78
C ILE A 22 6.94 1.91 1.10
N MET A 23 7.24 2.29 -0.15
CA MET A 23 6.46 3.27 -0.89
C MET A 23 5.00 2.82 -1.05
N VAL A 24 4.78 1.57 -1.48
CA VAL A 24 3.44 0.99 -1.65
C VAL A 24 2.71 0.89 -0.31
N SER A 25 3.38 0.48 0.76
CA SER A 25 2.79 0.40 2.09
C SER A 25 2.31 1.76 2.61
N ILE A 26 3.10 2.83 2.40
CA ILE A 26 2.69 4.18 2.77
C ILE A 26 1.40 4.57 2.03
N VAL A 27 1.35 4.35 0.71
CA VAL A 27 0.16 4.64 -0.10
C VAL A 27 -1.05 3.82 0.37
N ALA A 28 -0.86 2.53 0.64
CA ALA A 28 -1.92 1.66 1.13
C ALA A 28 -2.50 2.14 2.48
N ILE A 29 -1.63 2.56 3.41
CA ILE A 29 -2.05 3.12 4.70
C ILE A 29 -2.89 4.40 4.49
N PHE A 30 -2.45 5.30 3.61
CA PHE A 30 -3.22 6.51 3.30
C PHE A 30 -4.60 6.20 2.72
N ILE A 31 -4.70 5.21 1.83
CA ILE A 31 -5.98 4.75 1.28
C ILE A 31 -6.88 4.22 2.38
N LEU A 32 -6.38 3.37 3.27
CA LEU A 32 -7.17 2.81 4.38
C LEU A 32 -7.68 3.89 5.34
N ILE A 33 -6.84 4.87 5.68
CA ILE A 33 -7.24 6.00 6.54
C ILE A 33 -8.34 6.84 5.88
N SER A 34 -8.13 7.22 4.61
CA SER A 34 -9.12 8.01 3.85
C SER A 34 -10.44 7.26 3.71
N MET A 35 -10.39 5.96 3.40
CA MET A 35 -11.57 5.12 3.28
C MET A 35 -12.32 5.00 4.61
N GLY A 36 -11.60 4.85 5.73
CA GLY A 36 -12.20 4.85 7.06
C GLY A 36 -12.97 6.14 7.37
N SER A 37 -12.41 7.30 7.01
CA SER A 37 -13.10 8.59 7.18
C SER A 37 -14.36 8.67 6.33
N GLN A 38 -14.31 8.24 5.07
CA GLN A 38 -15.47 8.29 4.17
C GLN A 38 -16.59 7.36 4.66
N LEU A 39 -16.23 6.15 5.10
CA LEU A 39 -17.18 5.21 5.68
C LEU A 39 -17.85 5.78 6.93
N ASN A 40 -17.08 6.43 7.82
CA ASN A 40 -17.64 7.04 9.03
C ASN A 40 -18.67 8.12 8.72
N THR A 41 -18.40 8.98 7.72
CA THR A 41 -19.36 9.98 7.25
C THR A 41 -20.62 9.32 6.71
N MET A 42 -20.49 8.34 5.82
CA MET A 42 -21.65 7.63 5.25
C MET A 42 -22.51 6.96 6.33
N PHE A 43 -21.90 6.29 7.30
CA PHE A 43 -22.63 5.69 8.41
C PHE A 43 -23.33 6.75 9.28
N SER A 44 -22.68 7.88 9.54
CA SER A 44 -23.28 8.98 10.31
C SER A 44 -24.48 9.58 9.60
N ASP A 45 -24.40 9.76 8.27
CA ASP A 45 -25.51 10.26 7.46
C ASP A 45 -26.70 9.29 7.47
N ILE A 46 -26.44 7.99 7.33
CA ILE A 46 -27.49 6.95 7.38
C ILE A 46 -28.18 6.94 8.75
N VAL A 47 -27.41 7.01 9.85
CA VAL A 47 -27.98 7.05 11.21
C VAL A 47 -28.79 8.32 11.45
N ALA A 48 -28.35 9.47 10.92
CA ALA A 48 -29.08 10.73 11.06
C ALA A 48 -30.43 10.74 10.32
N VAL A 49 -30.54 9.99 9.22
CA VAL A 49 -31.78 9.86 8.44
C VAL A 49 -32.76 8.86 9.07
N LEU A 50 -32.27 7.94 9.90
CA LEU A 50 -33.14 6.98 10.60
C LEU A 50 -33.96 7.71 11.69
N PRO A 51 -35.29 7.76 11.58
CA PRO A 51 -36.11 8.41 12.61
C PRO A 51 -35.92 7.71 13.96
N PRO A 52 -35.80 8.45 15.07
CA PRO A 52 -35.83 7.84 16.39
C PRO A 52 -37.22 7.20 16.57
N HIS A 53 -37.25 5.90 16.84
CA HIS A 53 -38.44 5.22 17.34
C HIS A 53 -38.64 5.53 18.82
#